data_AF-A0A968RLG4-F1
#
_entry.id   AF-A0A968RLG4-F1
#
_cell.length_a   1.000
_cell.length_b   1.000
_cell.length_c   1.000
_cell.angle_alpha   90.00
_cell.angle_beta   90.00
_cell.angle_gamma   90.00
#
_symmetry.space_group_name_H-M   'P 1'
#
loop_
_entity.id
_entity.type
_entity.pdbx_description
1 polymer ?
#
loop_
_entity_poly.entity_id
_entity_poly.type
_entity_poly.pdbx_seq_one_letter_code
_entity_poly.pdbx_strand_id
1 'polypeptide(L)'
;MYEGEDYIKGSIGNLAFEMCELLVQESSLVHGKLQNVFKGIFLTSHLDRKDAIEGQLIILPRSKRQFLARSIRTLLDKGGKNIDNKLFYAPYLESFLTYAKLPEGGAIKRVLPDEVQEMIENYRVSTERDIYISFVNSTINIFLANQMTS
;
A
#
# COMPACT_ATOMS: atom_id res chain seq x y z
N MET A 1 1.31 -5.40 19.46
CA MET A 1 -0.10 -5.03 19.63
C MET A 1 -0.62 -4.49 18.32
N TYR A 2 -1.80 -4.93 17.91
CA TYR A 2 -2.51 -4.43 16.74
C TYR A 2 -3.86 -3.95 17.24
N GLU A 3 -4.14 -2.66 17.10
CA GLU A 3 -5.36 -2.03 17.60
C GLU A 3 -5.95 -1.15 16.50
N GLY A 4 -7.23 -1.38 16.21
CA GLY A 4 -7.99 -0.59 15.27
C GLY A 4 -9.09 0.17 16.02
N GLU A 5 -9.11 1.49 15.90
CA GLU A 5 -10.09 2.38 16.51
C GLU A 5 -10.88 3.12 15.42
N ASP A 6 -12.00 3.75 15.80
CA ASP A 6 -12.81 4.59 14.91
C ASP A 6 -13.19 3.93 13.58
N TYR A 7 -13.70 2.70 13.68
CA TYR A 7 -14.14 1.94 12.51
C TYR A 7 -15.32 2.63 11.80
N ILE A 8 -15.12 2.91 10.52
CA ILE A 8 -16.10 3.54 9.63
C ILE A 8 -16.28 2.64 8.41
N LYS A 9 -17.52 2.54 7.93
CA LYS A 9 -17.86 1.93 6.65
C LYS A 9 -18.63 2.92 5.79
N GLY A 10 -18.45 2.85 4.48
CA GLY A 10 -19.13 3.74 3.55
C GLY A 10 -19.11 3.22 2.12
N SER A 11 -19.53 4.07 1.19
CA SER A 11 -19.49 3.78 -0.23
C SER A 11 -19.17 5.03 -1.05
N ILE A 12 -18.35 4.88 -2.08
CA ILE A 12 -18.11 5.90 -3.11
C ILE A 12 -18.68 5.36 -4.41
N GLY A 13 -19.79 5.95 -4.86
CA GLY A 13 -20.60 5.35 -5.94
C GLY A 13 -21.05 3.96 -5.54
N ASN A 14 -20.68 2.94 -6.32
CA ASN A 14 -20.99 1.54 -6.02
C ASN A 14 -19.89 0.82 -5.20
N LEU A 15 -18.74 1.48 -4.98
CA LEU A 15 -17.61 0.87 -4.29
C LEU A 15 -17.77 1.01 -2.78
N ALA A 16 -18.02 -0.09 -2.09
CA ALA A 16 -18.03 -0.13 -0.63
C ALA A 16 -16.61 -0.09 -0.07
N PHE A 17 -16.41 0.59 1.05
CA PHE A 17 -15.13 0.65 1.75
C PHE A 17 -15.32 0.54 3.26
N GLU A 18 -14.26 0.10 3.92
CA GLU A 18 -14.10 0.06 5.36
C GLU A 18 -12.81 0.79 5.72
N MET A 19 -12.79 1.52 6.83
CA MET A 19 -11.60 2.21 7.31
C MET A 19 -11.55 2.29 8.83
N CYS A 20 -10.36 2.40 9.38
CA CYS A 20 -10.13 2.62 10.81
C CYS A 20 -8.83 3.39 11.04
N GLU A 21 -8.68 4.00 12.21
CA GLU A 21 -7.35 4.36 12.70
C GLU A 21 -6.66 3.08 13.18
N LEU A 22 -5.46 2.81 12.66
CA LEU A 22 -4.69 1.61 12.96
C LEU A 22 -3.40 1.99 13.70
N LEU A 23 -3.22 1.39 14.87
CA LEU A 23 -2.01 1.45 15.68
C LEU A 23 -1.36 0.06 15.74
N VAL A 24 -0.12 -0.02 15.27
CA VAL A 24 0.72 -1.21 15.36
C VAL A 24 1.95 -0.89 16.20
N GLN A 25 2.13 -1.65 17.28
CA GLN A 25 3.27 -1.55 18.17
C GLN A 25 4.00 -2.87 18.29
N GLU A 26 5.32 -2.83 18.31
CA GLU A 26 6.18 -3.99 18.56
C GLU A 26 7.02 -3.78 19.82
N SER A 27 7.39 -4.88 20.47
CA SER A 27 8.29 -4.81 21.63
C SER A 27 9.71 -4.53 21.17
N SER A 28 10.30 -3.42 21.65
CA SER A 28 11.70 -3.11 21.41
C SER A 28 12.60 -4.15 22.06
N LEU A 29 13.43 -4.83 21.27
CA LEU A 29 14.44 -5.78 21.77
C LEU A 29 15.50 -5.11 22.66
N VAL A 30 15.66 -3.78 22.56
CA VAL A 30 16.71 -3.02 23.25
C VAL A 30 16.22 -2.44 24.58
N HIS A 31 14.97 -1.96 24.64
CA HIS A 31 14.46 -1.23 25.81
C HIS A 31 13.28 -1.92 26.51
N GLY A 32 12.77 -3.04 25.97
CA GLY A 32 11.62 -3.76 26.53
C GLY A 32 10.29 -2.99 26.49
N LYS A 33 10.26 -1.82 25.84
CA LYS A 33 9.06 -0.97 25.69
C LYS A 33 8.38 -1.22 24.34
N LEU A 34 7.07 -1.01 24.29
CA LEU A 34 6.32 -0.96 23.03
C LEU A 34 6.74 0.27 22.22
N GLN A 35 7.09 0.06 20.96
CA GLN A 35 7.44 1.10 20.00
C GLN A 35 6.41 1.10 18.88
N ASN A 36 5.94 2.29 18.49
CA ASN A 36 5.07 2.45 17.33
C ASN A 36 5.83 2.07 16.06
N VAL A 37 5.28 1.10 15.32
CA VAL A 37 5.82 0.65 14.02
C VAL A 37 4.96 1.20 12.88
N PHE A 38 3.63 1.23 13.07
CA PHE A 38 2.70 1.92 12.18
C PHE A 38 1.65 2.65 13.01
N LYS A 39 1.37 3.91 12.66
CA LYS A 39 0.21 4.65 13.16
C LYS A 39 -0.38 5.46 12.01
N GLY A 40 -1.68 5.34 11.76
CA GLY A 40 -2.31 6.02 10.63
C GLY A 40 -3.68 5.51 10.30
N ILE A 41 -4.17 5.84 9.11
CA ILE A 41 -5.49 5.41 8.63
C ILE A 41 -5.30 4.18 7.75
N PHE A 42 -6.02 3.11 8.07
CA PHE A 42 -6.14 1.94 7.20
C PHE A 42 -7.49 1.99 6.50
N LEU A 43 -7.48 1.75 5.19
CA LEU A 43 -8.67 1.67 4.35
C LEU A 43 -8.61 0.40 3.52
N THR A 44 -9.72 -0.31 3.42
CA THR A 44 -9.87 -1.49 2.58
C THR A 44 -11.15 -1.42 1.78
N SER A 45 -11.11 -1.99 0.58
CA SER A 45 -12.25 -2.04 -0.31
C SER A 45 -12.17 -3.27 -1.20
N HIS A 46 -13.33 -3.84 -1.48
CA HIS A 46 -13.48 -4.96 -2.40
C HIS A 46 -14.07 -4.48 -3.72
N LEU A 47 -13.32 -4.66 -4.80
CA LEU A 47 -13.78 -4.42 -6.16
C LEU A 47 -14.82 -5.48 -6.55
N ASP A 48 -15.83 -5.03 -7.29
CA ASP A 48 -16.84 -5.92 -7.85
C ASP A 48 -16.22 -6.94 -8.81
N ARG A 49 -16.87 -8.10 -8.96
CA ARG A 49 -16.40 -9.19 -9.84
C ARG A 49 -16.13 -8.75 -11.29
N LYS A 50 -16.82 -7.73 -11.78
CA LYS A 50 -16.65 -7.21 -13.15
C LYS A 50 -15.33 -6.45 -13.32
N ASP A 51 -14.83 -5.87 -12.23
CA ASP A 51 -13.57 -5.12 -12.15
C ASP A 51 -12.50 -5.92 -11.38
N ALA A 52 -12.75 -7.22 -11.16
CA ALA A 52 -11.82 -8.10 -10.48
C ALA A 52 -10.54 -8.23 -11.31
N ILE A 53 -9.43 -7.81 -10.72
CA ILE A 53 -8.11 -8.06 -11.29
C ILE A 53 -7.48 -9.19 -10.49
N GLU A 54 -7.01 -10.22 -11.20
CA GLU A 54 -6.28 -11.31 -10.57
C GLU A 54 -4.81 -10.93 -10.37
N GLY A 55 -4.25 -11.37 -9.24
CA GLY A 55 -2.85 -11.18 -8.93
C GLY A 55 -2.62 -10.32 -7.70
N GLN A 56 -1.37 -9.92 -7.53
CA GLN A 56 -0.91 -9.16 -6.38
C GLN A 56 -0.07 -7.98 -6.85
N LEU A 57 -0.27 -6.82 -6.25
CA LEU A 57 0.56 -5.65 -6.46
C LEU A 57 0.76 -4.95 -5.13
N ILE A 58 1.98 -4.49 -4.86
CA ILE A 58 2.32 -3.72 -3.66
C ILE A 58 3.10 -2.49 -4.10
N ILE A 59 2.66 -1.33 -3.61
CA ILE A 59 3.30 -0.03 -3.78
C ILE A 59 3.79 0.42 -2.42
N LEU A 60 5.09 0.67 -2.32
CA LEU A 60 5.77 1.00 -1.07
C LEU A 60 6.55 2.30 -1.23
N PRO A 61 6.57 3.20 -0.24
CA PRO A 61 7.49 4.34 -0.23
C PRO A 61 8.94 3.84 -0.30
N ARG A 62 9.70 4.34 -1.28
CA ARG A 62 11.09 3.91 -1.52
C ARG A 62 11.98 4.21 -0.31
N SER A 63 11.76 5.35 0.35
CA SER A 63 12.46 5.78 1.57
C SER A 63 12.29 4.82 2.75
N LYS A 64 11.21 4.02 2.76
CA LYS A 64 10.89 3.08 3.85
C LYS A 64 11.27 1.64 3.55
N ARG A 65 11.90 1.36 2.39
CA ARG A 65 12.29 0.01 1.94
C ARG A 65 12.96 -0.83 3.03
N GLN A 66 13.86 -0.24 3.81
CA GLN A 66 14.62 -0.96 4.85
C GLN A 66 13.73 -1.56 5.94
N PHE A 67 12.61 -0.91 6.27
CA PHE A 67 11.66 -1.38 7.29
C PHE A 67 10.71 -2.46 6.73
N LEU A 68 10.68 -2.63 5.41
CA LEU A 68 9.70 -3.47 4.70
C LEU A 68 10.36 -4.72 4.09
N ALA A 69 11.63 -4.98 4.38
CA ALA A 69 12.39 -6.06 3.78
C ALA A 69 11.71 -7.44 3.94
N ARG A 70 11.08 -7.71 5.10
CA ARG A 70 10.36 -8.96 5.35
C ARG A 70 9.10 -9.10 4.47
N SER A 71 8.32 -8.04 4.34
CA SER A 71 7.11 -8.01 3.51
C SER A 71 7.46 -8.14 2.03
N ILE A 72 8.50 -7.44 1.58
CA ILE A 72 9.04 -7.55 0.21
C ILE A 72 9.49 -8.99 -0.06
N ARG A 73 10.27 -9.58 0.85
CA ARG A 73 10.74 -10.97 0.71
C ARG A 73 9.60 -11.96 0.60
N THR A 74 8.57 -11.82 1.44
CA THR A 74 7.38 -12.68 1.39
C THR A 74 6.68 -12.65 0.03
N LEU A 75 6.63 -11.49 -0.62
CA LEU A 75 6.05 -11.37 -1.96
C LEU A 75 6.97 -11.97 -3.03
N LEU A 76 8.28 -11.71 -2.95
CA LEU A 76 9.28 -12.26 -3.87
C LEU A 76 9.30 -13.80 -3.82
N ASP A 77 9.25 -14.38 -2.62
CA ASP A 77 9.21 -15.84 -2.40
C ASP A 77 7.96 -16.47 -3.03
N LYS A 78 6.86 -15.71 -3.13
CA LYS A 78 5.62 -16.14 -3.82
C LYS A 78 5.66 -15.93 -5.33
N GLY A 79 6.79 -15.50 -5.90
CA GLY A 79 6.99 -15.26 -7.33
C GLY A 79 6.69 -13.84 -7.79
N GLY A 80 6.49 -12.89 -6.85
CA GLY A 80 6.42 -11.47 -7.20
C GLY A 80 7.74 -10.93 -7.71
N LYS A 81 7.68 -9.87 -8.51
CA LYS A 81 8.87 -9.21 -9.10
C LYS A 81 8.74 -7.70 -8.92
N ASN A 82 9.87 -7.02 -8.76
CA ASN A 82 9.89 -5.57 -8.93
C ASN A 82 9.57 -5.26 -10.40
N ILE A 83 8.66 -4.31 -10.62
CA ILE A 83 8.15 -3.95 -11.95
C ILE A 83 8.39 -2.47 -12.27
N ASP A 84 9.28 -1.79 -11.54
CA ASP A 84 9.61 -0.39 -11.78
C ASP A 84 10.07 -0.18 -13.23
N ASN A 85 10.78 -1.15 -13.81
CA ASN A 85 11.22 -1.13 -15.21
C ASN A 85 10.09 -1.22 -16.25
N LYS A 86 8.83 -1.42 -15.83
CA LYS A 86 7.63 -1.44 -16.68
C LYS A 86 6.77 -0.19 -16.50
N LEU A 87 7.15 0.69 -15.60
CA LEU A 87 6.49 1.96 -15.33
C LEU A 87 7.35 3.09 -15.89
N PHE A 88 6.74 4.21 -16.24
CA PHE A 88 7.42 5.29 -16.99
C PHE A 88 7.22 6.67 -16.38
N TYR A 89 6.34 6.81 -15.38
CA TYR A 89 6.13 8.10 -14.72
C TYR A 89 7.23 8.36 -13.69
N ALA A 90 8.23 9.18 -14.08
CA ALA A 90 9.45 9.39 -13.31
C ALA A 90 9.22 9.87 -11.86
N PRO A 91 8.32 10.84 -11.56
CA PRO A 91 8.10 11.29 -10.18
C PRO A 91 7.67 10.14 -9.25
N TYR A 92 6.80 9.25 -9.74
CA TYR A 92 6.40 8.06 -8.99
C TYR A 92 7.55 7.09 -8.79
N LEU A 93 8.37 6.84 -9.83
CA LEU A 93 9.51 5.92 -9.74
C LEU A 93 10.56 6.37 -8.72
N GLU A 94 10.78 7.67 -8.57
CA GLU A 94 11.66 8.22 -7.55
C GLU A 94 11.11 7.96 -6.13
N SER A 95 9.80 8.14 -5.95
CA SER A 95 9.15 8.07 -4.63
C SER A 95 8.77 6.66 -4.20
N PHE A 96 8.48 5.75 -5.13
CA PHE A 96 7.83 4.47 -4.84
C PHE A 96 8.55 3.28 -5.47
N LEU A 97 8.48 2.15 -4.77
CA LEU A 97 8.82 0.82 -5.25
C LEU A 97 7.54 0.04 -5.55
N THR A 98 7.48 -0.58 -6.73
CA THR A 98 6.33 -1.41 -7.11
C THR A 98 6.76 -2.85 -7.32
N TYR A 99 6.10 -3.75 -6.61
CA TYR A 99 6.24 -5.18 -6.81
C TYR A 99 4.91 -5.78 -7.24
N ALA A 100 4.93 -6.71 -8.18
CA ALA A 100 3.72 -7.37 -8.63
C ALA A 100 3.93 -8.85 -8.97
N LYS A 101 2.87 -9.63 -8.76
CA LYS A 101 2.67 -10.98 -9.27
C LYS A 101 1.36 -10.97 -10.05
N LEU A 102 1.45 -10.72 -11.35
CA LEU A 102 0.30 -10.74 -12.26
C LEU A 102 0.26 -12.08 -13.00
N PRO A 103 -0.94 -12.57 -13.38
CA PRO A 103 -1.06 -13.70 -14.29
C PRO A 103 -0.40 -13.40 -15.65
N GLU A 104 -0.14 -14.45 -16.42
CA GLU A 104 0.45 -14.31 -17.75
C GLU A 104 -0.44 -13.45 -18.67
N GLY A 105 0.15 -12.47 -19.36
CA GLY A 105 -0.60 -11.46 -20.12
C GLY A 105 -1.32 -10.40 -19.26
N GLY A 106 -1.18 -10.44 -17.93
CA GLY A 106 -1.69 -9.42 -17.02
C GLY A 106 -1.05 -8.05 -17.28
N ALA A 107 -1.85 -7.10 -17.76
CA ALA A 107 -1.39 -5.75 -18.05
C ALA A 107 -1.34 -4.91 -16.76
N ILE A 108 -0.12 -4.56 -16.32
CA ILE A 108 0.10 -3.65 -15.19
C ILE A 108 -0.68 -2.33 -15.33
N LYS A 109 -0.79 -1.82 -16.57
CA LYS A 109 -1.54 -0.60 -16.89
C LYS A 109 -3.03 -0.67 -16.55
N ARG A 110 -3.62 -1.86 -16.39
CA ARG A 110 -5.01 -2.00 -15.91
C ARG A 110 -5.16 -1.73 -14.42
N VAL A 111 -4.14 -2.07 -13.62
CA VAL A 111 -4.15 -1.90 -12.16
C VAL A 111 -3.56 -0.56 -11.75
N LEU A 112 -2.48 -0.16 -12.44
CA LEU A 112 -1.68 1.01 -12.12
C LEU A 112 -1.41 1.82 -13.40
N PRO A 113 -2.46 2.39 -14.03
CA PRO A 113 -2.28 3.33 -15.13
C PRO A 113 -1.50 4.58 -14.68
N ASP A 114 -0.99 5.35 -15.64
CA ASP A 114 -0.13 6.52 -15.36
C ASP A 114 -0.89 7.59 -14.55
N GLU A 115 -2.20 7.74 -14.77
CA GLU A 115 -3.09 8.63 -14.00
C GLU A 115 -3.15 8.25 -12.51
N VAL A 116 -3.16 6.95 -12.19
CA VAL A 116 -3.16 6.47 -10.80
C VAL A 116 -1.79 6.68 -10.17
N GLN A 117 -0.71 6.48 -10.93
CA GLN A 117 0.65 6.78 -10.46
C GLN A 117 0.80 8.28 -10.11
N GLU A 118 0.29 9.16 -10.97
CA GLU A 118 0.26 10.60 -10.74
C GLU A 118 -0.60 10.97 -9.53
N MET A 119 -1.78 10.37 -9.37
CA MET A 119 -2.65 10.62 -8.21
C MET A 119 -1.96 10.24 -6.89
N ILE A 120 -1.27 9.09 -6.85
CA ILE A 120 -0.53 8.64 -5.66
C ILE A 120 0.60 9.60 -5.33
N GLU A 121 1.37 10.04 -6.33
CA GLU A 121 2.45 11.00 -6.14
C GLU A 121 1.93 12.37 -5.69
N ASN A 122 0.85 12.88 -6.29
CA ASN A 122 0.22 14.13 -5.90
C ASN A 122 -0.32 14.08 -4.47
N TYR A 123 -0.88 12.96 -4.03
CA TYR A 123 -1.28 12.77 -2.64
C TYR A 123 -0.07 12.85 -1.69
N ARG A 124 1.03 12.16 -2.01
CA ARG A 124 2.26 12.19 -1.23
C ARG A 124 2.82 13.60 -1.12
N VAL A 125 2.89 14.34 -2.24
CA VAL A 125 3.43 15.70 -2.28
C VAL A 125 2.55 16.68 -1.50
N SER A 126 1.22 16.61 -1.65
CA SER A 126 0.29 17.55 -1.01
C SER A 126 0.12 17.33 0.50
N THR A 127 0.28 16.10 0.98
CA THR A 127 0.09 15.76 2.39
C THR A 127 1.39 15.54 3.15
N GLU A 128 2.50 15.36 2.42
CA GLU A 128 3.81 14.92 2.92
C GLU A 128 3.75 13.58 3.68
N ARG A 129 2.66 12.82 3.54
CA ARG A 129 2.46 11.53 4.23
C ARG A 129 2.93 10.37 3.38
N ASP A 130 3.44 9.34 4.06
CA ASP A 130 3.71 8.05 3.41
C ASP A 130 2.39 7.32 3.13
N ILE A 131 2.24 6.84 1.89
CA ILE A 131 1.13 6.00 1.45
C ILE A 131 1.65 4.62 1.05
N TYR A 132 0.96 3.58 1.53
CA TYR A 132 1.24 2.19 1.23
C TYR A 132 0.00 1.61 0.59
N ILE A 133 0.15 0.92 -0.53
CA ILE A 133 -0.98 0.34 -1.25
C ILE A 133 -0.69 -1.12 -1.52
N SER A 134 -1.67 -1.98 -1.27
CA SER A 134 -1.64 -3.36 -1.72
C SER A 134 -2.93 -3.68 -2.45
N PHE A 135 -2.77 -4.47 -3.50
CA PHE A 135 -3.82 -5.05 -4.28
C PHE A 135 -3.64 -6.56 -4.21
N VAL A 136 -4.65 -7.28 -3.73
CA VAL A 136 -4.62 -8.74 -3.64
C VAL A 136 -5.94 -9.27 -4.18
N ASN A 137 -5.91 -9.77 -5.41
CA ASN A 137 -7.09 -10.06 -6.20
C ASN A 137 -8.04 -8.84 -6.15
N SER A 138 -9.35 -9.02 -6.00
CA SER A 138 -10.29 -7.91 -5.92
C SER A 138 -10.23 -7.04 -4.65
N THR A 139 -9.17 -7.09 -3.84
CA THR A 139 -9.08 -6.30 -2.59
C THR A 139 -7.99 -5.25 -2.70
N ILE A 140 -8.38 -3.99 -2.55
CA ILE A 140 -7.45 -2.86 -2.39
C ILE A 140 -7.33 -2.58 -0.89
N ASN A 141 -6.11 -2.52 -0.38
CA ASN A 141 -5.83 -2.01 0.95
C ASN A 141 -4.87 -0.83 0.84
N ILE A 142 -5.21 0.27 1.51
CA ILE A 142 -4.43 1.50 1.57
C ILE A 142 -4.12 1.77 3.03
N PHE A 143 -2.87 2.12 3.31
CA PHE A 143 -2.47 2.63 4.60
C PHE A 143 -1.83 4.01 4.43
N LEU A 144 -2.34 4.98 5.17
CA LEU A 144 -1.88 6.36 5.19
C LEU A 144 -1.19 6.61 6.52
N ALA A 145 0.14 6.70 6.51
CA ALA A 145 0.89 6.92 7.74
C ALA A 145 0.64 8.34 8.27
N ASN A 146 0.54 8.47 9.58
CA ASN A 146 0.58 9.78 10.22
C ASN A 146 1.98 10.38 10.08
N GLN A 147 2.02 11.71 9.96
CA GLN A 147 3.24 12.49 10.13
C GLN A 147 3.81 12.13 11.51
N MET A 148 4.99 11.52 11.56
CA MET A 148 5.70 11.39 12.84
C MET A 148 6.24 12.77 13.17
N THR A 149 5.54 13.51 14.02
CA THR A 149 6.10 14.69 14.67
C THR A 149 7.29 14.22 15.51
N SER A 150 8.49 14.56 15.02
CA SER A 150 9.75 14.45 15.74
C SER A 150 9.75 15.31 17.01
#